data_AF-A0A536Y2Y3-F1
#
_entry.id   AF-A0A536Y2Y3-F1
#
_cell.length_a   1.000
_cell.length_b   1.000
_cell.length_c   1.000
_cell.angle_alpha   90.00
_cell.angle_beta   90.00
_cell.angle_gamma   90.00
#
_symmetry.space_group_name_H-M   'P 1'
#
loop_
_entity.id
_entity.type
_entity.pdbx_description
1 polymer ?
#
loop_
_entity_poly.entity_id
_entity_poly.type
_entity_poly.pdbx_seq_one_letter_code
_entity_poly.pdbx_strand_id
1 'polypeptide(L)'
;GCPLAYRVFDALKEAIGTRANLHGKLRFVTLSFDPARDTPEVMSRYAGSRAVDKGNGLRWYFLTTRSARELMPLVDGFGQDVRVTRNGRELSHVLKVFLIDRGGDVREIYSSNFLHPEVVLNDIETLLAEER
;
A
#
# COMPACT_ATOMS: atom_id res chain seq x y z
N GLY A 1 -7.26 2.76 8.43
CA GLY A 1 -7.22 2.76 6.96
C GLY A 1 -8.59 2.48 6.37
N CYS A 2 -8.76 2.73 5.06
CA CYS A 2 -10.02 2.54 4.35
C CYS A 2 -10.40 1.04 4.26
N PRO A 3 -11.59 0.61 4.74
CA PRO A 3 -12.00 -0.80 4.69
C PRO A 3 -12.00 -1.40 3.28
N LEU A 4 -12.27 -0.58 2.26
CA LEU A 4 -12.22 -1.02 0.85
C LEU A 4 -10.81 -1.47 0.45
N ALA A 5 -9.79 -0.67 0.77
CA ALA A 5 -8.41 -0.98 0.43
C ALA A 5 -7.98 -2.33 1.03
N TYR A 6 -8.30 -2.58 2.30
CA TYR A 6 -7.92 -3.85 2.93
C TYR A 6 -8.61 -5.05 2.31
N ARG A 7 -9.90 -4.96 1.97
CA ARG A 7 -10.59 -6.06 1.28
C ARG A 7 -9.93 -6.38 -0.06
N VAL A 8 -9.51 -5.36 -0.80
CA VAL A 8 -8.84 -5.55 -2.09
C VAL A 8 -7.46 -6.15 -1.92
N PHE A 9 -6.65 -5.64 -1.00
CA PHE A 9 -5.32 -6.20 -0.73
C PHE A 9 -5.37 -7.63 -0.17
N ASP A 10 -6.35 -7.95 0.68
CA ASP A 10 -6.57 -9.31 1.17
C ASP A 10 -6.92 -10.25 0.00
N ALA A 11 -7.83 -9.83 -0.90
CA ALA A 11 -8.18 -10.60 -2.10
C ALA A 11 -6.97 -10.78 -3.05
N LEU A 12 -6.16 -9.73 -3.22
CA LEU A 12 -4.93 -9.81 -4.02
C LEU A 12 -3.90 -10.76 -3.38
N LYS A 13 -3.76 -10.75 -2.04
CA LYS A 13 -2.86 -11.66 -1.32
C LYS A 13 -3.21 -13.12 -1.61
N GLU A 14 -4.49 -13.47 -1.54
CA GLU A 14 -4.98 -14.82 -1.86
C GLU A 14 -4.75 -15.17 -3.35
N ALA A 15 -5.07 -14.25 -4.26
CA ALA A 15 -4.89 -14.44 -5.69
C ALA A 15 -3.41 -14.62 -6.09
N ILE A 16 -2.49 -13.88 -5.47
CA ILE A 16 -1.05 -14.02 -5.67
C ILE A 16 -0.54 -15.32 -5.03
N GLY A 17 -1.09 -15.70 -3.86
CA GLY A 17 -0.74 -16.95 -3.18
C GLY A 17 -0.92 -18.19 -4.07
N THR A 18 -1.97 -18.20 -4.89
CA THR A 18 -2.26 -19.30 -5.84
C THR A 18 -1.49 -19.23 -7.17
N ARG A 19 -0.71 -18.17 -7.41
CA ARG A 19 0.04 -17.93 -8.67
C ARG A 19 1.55 -18.00 -8.46
N ALA A 20 2.13 -19.17 -8.67
CA ALA A 20 3.57 -19.41 -8.46
C ALA A 20 4.47 -18.46 -9.30
N ASN A 21 4.03 -18.04 -10.48
CA ASN A 21 4.75 -17.10 -11.34
C ASN A 21 4.86 -15.68 -10.74
N LEU A 22 4.09 -15.33 -9.72
CA LEU A 22 4.10 -14.04 -9.03
C LEU A 22 4.89 -14.07 -7.70
N HIS A 23 5.23 -15.27 -7.21
CA HIS A 23 5.94 -15.43 -5.94
C HIS A 23 7.29 -14.73 -5.96
N GLY A 24 7.59 -13.98 -4.90
CA GLY A 24 8.84 -13.23 -4.76
C GLY A 24 8.96 -11.97 -5.64
N LYS A 25 8.04 -11.72 -6.58
CA LYS A 25 8.09 -10.58 -7.51
C LYS A 25 7.40 -9.31 -7.01
N LEU A 26 6.58 -9.44 -5.97
CA LEU A 26 5.71 -8.37 -5.48
C LEU A 26 5.94 -8.10 -3.99
N ARG A 27 5.61 -6.87 -3.57
CA ARG A 27 5.57 -6.43 -2.18
C ARG A 27 4.37 -5.52 -2.00
N PHE A 28 3.66 -5.67 -0.90
CA PHE A 28 2.64 -4.71 -0.48
C PHE A 28 3.20 -3.77 0.57
N VAL A 29 2.80 -2.51 0.51
CA VAL A 29 3.20 -1.48 1.47
C VAL A 29 1.95 -0.70 1.88
N THR A 30 1.75 -0.62 3.19
CA THR A 30 0.80 0.29 3.83
C THR A 30 1.59 1.29 4.63
N LEU A 31 1.45 2.58 4.34
CA LEU A 31 2.16 3.66 5.03
C LEU A 31 1.17 4.48 5.86
N SER A 32 1.49 4.75 7.13
CA SER A 32 0.73 5.67 7.96
C SER A 32 0.99 7.14 7.59
N PHE A 33 -0.05 7.96 7.73
CA PHE A 33 0.02 9.42 7.62
C PHE A 33 0.02 10.14 8.98
N ASP A 34 0.11 9.42 10.09
CA ASP A 34 0.17 9.98 11.46
C ASP A 34 1.40 9.48 12.24
N PRO A 35 2.61 9.96 11.89
CA PRO A 35 3.84 9.51 12.54
C PRO A 35 3.91 9.88 14.04
N ALA A 36 3.04 10.77 14.53
CA ALA A 36 2.98 11.12 15.94
C ALA A 36 2.27 10.06 16.79
N ARG A 37 1.42 9.22 16.18
CA ARG A 37 0.62 8.21 16.89
C ARG A 37 0.90 6.80 16.41
N ASP A 38 1.16 6.63 15.13
CA ASP A 38 1.37 5.33 14.49
C ASP A 38 2.87 4.99 14.51
N THR A 39 3.39 4.65 15.69
CA THR A 39 4.76 4.15 15.85
C THR A 39 4.96 2.81 15.12
N PRO A 40 6.21 2.36 14.87
CA PRO A 40 6.45 1.04 14.30
C PRO A 40 5.76 -0.11 15.05
N GLU A 41 5.69 -0.04 16.37
CA GLU A 41 5.01 -1.04 17.22
C GLU A 41 3.49 -1.00 17.01
N VAL A 42 2.91 0.21 16.90
CA VAL A 42 1.48 0.38 16.62
C VAL A 42 1.16 -0.15 15.23
N MET A 43 1.96 0.18 14.22
CA MET A 43 1.78 -0.33 12.85
C MET A 43 1.95 -1.85 12.75
N SER A 44 2.88 -2.43 13.51
CA SER A 44 3.03 -3.88 13.60
C SER A 44 1.81 -4.55 14.22
N ARG A 45 1.22 -3.98 15.28
CA ARG A 45 -0.03 -4.48 15.87
C ARG A 45 -1.21 -4.31 14.93
N TYR A 46 -1.25 -3.16 14.24
CA TYR A 46 -2.29 -2.82 13.28
C TYR A 46 -2.31 -3.79 12.09
N ALA A 47 -1.13 -4.25 11.64
CA ALA A 47 -1.01 -5.26 10.60
C ALA A 47 -1.67 -6.60 10.98
N GLY A 48 -1.63 -6.98 12.27
CA GLY A 48 -2.15 -8.27 12.74
C GLY A 48 -1.53 -9.44 11.98
N SER A 49 -2.37 -10.38 11.52
CA SER A 49 -1.95 -11.53 10.70
C SER A 49 -1.55 -11.17 9.27
N ARG A 50 -1.69 -9.91 8.84
CA ARG A 50 -1.31 -9.46 7.49
C ARG A 50 0.18 -9.17 7.38
N ALA A 51 0.83 -8.75 8.47
CA ALA A 51 2.27 -8.51 8.48
C ALA A 51 3.01 -9.79 8.10
N VAL A 52 3.97 -9.62 7.18
CA VAL A 52 4.86 -10.65 6.59
C VAL A 52 4.72 -12.06 7.16
N ASP A 53 4.14 -12.93 6.32
CA ASP A 53 4.23 -14.39 6.44
C ASP A 53 5.70 -14.82 6.46
N LYS A 54 6.10 -15.54 7.50
CA LYS A 54 7.40 -16.22 7.54
C LYS A 54 7.41 -17.27 6.41
N GLY A 55 8.04 -16.98 5.26
CA GLY A 55 8.19 -17.94 4.15
C GLY A 55 8.27 -17.31 2.75
N ASN A 56 7.99 -18.11 1.71
CA ASN A 56 7.96 -17.71 0.29
C ASN A 56 6.73 -16.85 -0.08
N GLY A 57 5.95 -16.40 0.91
CA GLY A 57 4.70 -15.66 0.73
C GLY A 57 4.91 -14.19 0.33
N LEU A 58 3.81 -13.56 -0.10
CA LEU A 58 3.76 -12.14 -0.42
C LEU A 58 4.10 -11.29 0.82
N ARG A 59 5.17 -10.50 0.74
CA ARG A 59 5.58 -9.61 1.83
C ARG A 59 4.69 -8.38 1.87
N TRP A 60 4.03 -8.16 3.00
CA TRP A 60 3.22 -6.96 3.25
C TRP A 60 3.80 -6.17 4.42
N TYR A 61 4.33 -4.99 4.11
CA TYR A 61 4.94 -4.06 5.04
C TYR A 61 3.92 -3.03 5.53
N PHE A 62 3.97 -2.75 6.84
CA PHE A 62 3.19 -1.71 7.49
C PHE A 62 4.19 -0.71 8.07
N LEU A 63 4.28 0.45 7.43
CA LEU A 63 5.34 1.43 7.64
C LEU A 63 4.77 2.71 8.24
N THR A 64 5.65 3.44 8.91
CA THR A 64 5.44 4.82 9.36
C THR A 64 6.70 5.61 9.07
N THR A 65 6.65 6.93 9.23
CA THR A 65 7.83 7.80 9.15
C THR A 65 8.26 8.25 10.54
N ARG A 66 9.49 8.75 10.68
CA ARG A 66 9.99 9.22 11.99
C ARG A 66 9.35 10.53 12.43
N SER A 67 8.82 11.33 11.51
CA SER A 67 8.20 12.62 11.80
C SER A 67 7.36 13.12 10.63
N ALA A 68 6.48 14.11 10.90
CA ALA A 68 5.74 14.81 9.85
C ALA A 68 6.68 15.39 8.77
N ARG A 69 7.87 15.87 9.14
CA ARG A 69 8.87 16.41 8.19
C ARG A 69 9.32 15.36 7.16
N GLU A 70 9.41 14.09 7.55
CA GLU A 70 9.78 13.00 6.65
C GLU A 70 8.59 12.45 5.87
N LEU A 71 7.38 12.60 6.41
CA LEU A 71 6.15 12.24 5.70
C LEU A 71 5.83 13.21 4.57
N MET A 72 5.97 14.52 4.78
CA MET A 72 5.49 15.54 3.81
C MET A 72 6.07 15.38 2.41
N PRO A 73 7.39 15.13 2.20
CA PRO A 73 7.92 14.91 0.85
C PRO A 73 7.30 13.71 0.13
N LEU A 74 6.90 12.66 0.85
CA LEU A 74 6.20 11.51 0.27
C LEU A 74 4.77 11.89 -0.11
N VAL A 75 4.07 12.59 0.76
CA VAL A 75 2.71 13.08 0.50
C VAL A 75 2.69 13.98 -0.74
N ASP A 76 3.61 14.94 -0.81
CA ASP A 76 3.75 15.86 -1.94
C ASP A 76 4.16 15.11 -3.21
N GLY A 77 5.15 14.22 -3.13
CA GLY A 77 5.66 13.44 -4.26
C GLY A 77 4.61 12.51 -4.88
N PHE A 78 3.70 11.97 -4.08
CA PHE A 78 2.57 11.15 -4.56
C PHE A 78 1.30 11.97 -4.87
N GLY A 79 1.37 13.31 -4.82
CA GLY A 79 0.23 14.19 -5.09
C GLY A 79 -0.97 13.89 -4.19
N GLN A 80 -0.72 13.64 -2.90
CA GLN A 80 -1.73 13.38 -1.90
C GLN A 80 -2.11 14.67 -1.17
N ASP A 81 -3.38 15.03 -1.20
CA ASP A 81 -3.89 16.10 -0.34
C ASP A 81 -4.17 15.55 1.05
N VAL A 82 -3.20 15.66 1.96
CA VAL A 82 -3.41 15.34 3.37
C VAL A 82 -3.82 16.60 4.11
N ARG A 83 -5.13 16.77 4.31
CA ARG A 83 -5.65 17.85 5.17
C ARG A 83 -5.70 17.40 6.62
N VAL A 84 -4.85 17.99 7.45
CA VAL A 84 -4.93 17.85 8.90
C VAL A 84 -6.06 18.74 9.39
N THR A 85 -7.15 18.17 9.92
CA THR A 85 -8.21 18.99 10.53
C THR A 85 -7.69 19.71 11.78
N ARG A 86 -8.35 20.83 12.13
CA ARG A 86 -7.97 21.74 13.24
C ARG A 86 -7.81 21.07 14.62
N ASN A 87 -8.27 19.83 14.75
CA ASN A 87 -8.28 19.03 15.97
C ASN A 87 -7.20 17.94 15.95
N GLY A 88 -6.41 17.86 14.87
CA GLY A 88 -5.39 16.85 14.63
C GLY A 88 -5.92 15.40 14.57
N ARG A 89 -7.22 15.23 14.33
CA ARG A 89 -7.94 13.95 14.51
C ARG A 89 -8.47 13.33 13.23
N GLU A 90 -8.68 14.12 12.18
CA GLU A 90 -9.11 13.62 10.88
C GLU A 90 -8.09 14.04 9.83
N LEU A 91 -7.48 13.04 9.22
CA LEU A 91 -6.77 13.18 7.96
C LEU A 91 -7.81 12.86 6.89
N SER A 92 -8.48 13.88 6.35
CA SER A 92 -9.35 13.64 5.20
C SER A 92 -8.42 13.44 4.00
N HIS A 93 -8.19 12.19 3.61
CA HIS A 93 -7.41 11.87 2.41
C HIS A 93 -8.27 11.03 1.48
N VAL A 94 -8.14 11.28 0.18
CA VAL A 94 -8.71 10.40 -0.83
C VAL A 94 -7.88 9.11 -0.83
N LEU A 95 -8.52 7.96 -0.81
CA LEU A 95 -7.80 6.70 -1.00
C LEU A 95 -7.20 6.70 -2.40
N LYS A 96 -5.87 6.64 -2.50
CA LYS A 96 -5.17 6.21 -3.71
C LYS A 96 -4.26 5.04 -3.39
N VAL A 97 -4.24 4.07 -4.29
CA VAL A 97 -3.30 2.95 -4.27
C VAL A 97 -2.40 3.11 -5.49
N PHE A 98 -1.11 2.88 -5.31
CA PHE A 98 -0.12 3.07 -6.37
C PHE A 98 0.47 1.71 -6.75
N LEU A 99 0.59 1.45 -8.06
CA LEU A 99 1.44 0.40 -8.59
C LEU A 99 2.77 1.05 -9.00
N ILE A 100 3.86 0.58 -8.39
CA ILE A 100 5.21 1.11 -8.60
C ILE A 100 6.07 -0.04 -9.14
N ASP A 101 6.82 0.22 -10.21
CA ASP A 101 7.72 -0.77 -10.82
C ASP A 101 9.07 -0.87 -10.06
N ARG A 102 9.99 -1.68 -10.60
CA ARG A 102 11.34 -1.85 -10.03
C ARG A 102 12.25 -0.64 -10.23
N GLY A 103 11.99 0.20 -11.23
CA GLY A 103 12.69 1.46 -11.47
C GLY A 103 12.27 2.55 -10.47
N GLY A 104 11.13 2.37 -9.80
CA GLY A 104 10.55 3.33 -8.88
C GLY A 104 9.51 4.23 -9.54
N ASP A 105 9.12 3.94 -10.78
CA ASP A 105 8.14 4.72 -11.52
C ASP A 105 6.72 4.28 -11.16
N VAL A 106 5.83 5.26 -11.01
CA VAL A 106 4.40 5.01 -10.82
C VAL A 106 3.82 4.57 -12.16
N ARG A 107 3.35 3.33 -12.22
CA ARG A 107 2.73 2.74 -13.40
C ARG A 107 1.22 2.90 -13.39
N GLU A 108 0.61 2.85 -12.21
CA GLU A 108 -0.82 3.14 -12.06
C GLU A 108 -1.22 3.76 -10.72
N ILE A 109 -2.34 4.48 -10.73
CA ILE A 109 -2.97 5.10 -9.55
C ILE A 109 -4.46 4.74 -9.48
N TYR A 110 -4.82 3.85 -8.57
CA TYR A 110 -6.20 3.43 -8.36
C TYR A 110 -6.92 4.33 -7.36
N SER A 111 -8.03 4.94 -7.78
CA SER A 111 -8.98 5.59 -6.86
C SER A 111 -9.95 4.57 -6.27
N SER A 112 -10.72 4.96 -5.26
CA SER A 112 -11.72 4.08 -4.63
C SER A 112 -12.72 3.46 -5.63
N ASN A 113 -13.03 4.15 -6.72
CA ASN A 113 -14.01 3.68 -7.70
C ASN A 113 -13.43 2.66 -8.70
N PHE A 114 -12.11 2.57 -8.79
CA PHE A 114 -11.41 1.69 -9.74
C PHE A 114 -10.50 0.68 -9.04
N LEU A 115 -10.50 0.67 -7.71
CA LEU A 115 -9.74 -0.28 -6.90
C LEU A 115 -10.48 -1.62 -6.84
N HIS A 116 -10.32 -2.42 -7.88
CA HIS A 116 -10.84 -3.79 -7.99
C HIS A 116 -9.69 -4.80 -8.05
N PRO A 117 -9.78 -5.95 -7.35
CA PRO A 117 -8.69 -6.93 -7.33
C PRO A 117 -8.28 -7.41 -8.73
N GLU A 118 -9.24 -7.66 -9.62
CA GLU A 118 -8.96 -8.16 -10.97
C GLU A 118 -8.22 -7.13 -11.83
N VAL A 119 -8.58 -5.85 -11.72
CA VAL A 119 -7.90 -4.74 -12.42
C VAL A 119 -6.44 -4.66 -11.97
N VAL A 120 -6.22 -4.55 -10.66
CA VAL A 120 -4.87 -4.43 -10.09
C VAL A 120 -4.01 -5.66 -10.44
N LEU A 121 -4.60 -6.85 -10.44
CA LEU A 121 -3.89 -8.08 -10.78
C LEU A 121 -3.49 -8.14 -12.26
N ASN A 122 -4.38 -7.73 -13.17
CA ASN A 122 -4.07 -7.68 -14.60
C ASN A 122 -2.95 -6.67 -14.90
N ASP A 123 -2.96 -5.52 -14.23
CA ASP A 123 -1.93 -4.50 -14.39
C ASP A 123 -0.57 -4.99 -13.86
N ILE A 124 -0.56 -5.71 -12.73
CA ILE A 124 0.61 -6.39 -12.21
C ILE A 124 1.17 -7.41 -13.21
N GLU A 125 0.32 -8.26 -13.79
CA GLU A 125 0.75 -9.28 -14.75
C GLU A 125 1.28 -8.66 -16.04
N THR A 126 0.64 -7.58 -16.51
CA THR A 126 1.08 -6.79 -17.67
C THR A 126 2.46 -6.18 -17.42
N LEU A 127 2.64 -5.50 -16.29
CA LEU A 127 3.93 -4.90 -15.92
C LEU A 127 5.05 -5.94 -15.84
N LEU A 128 4.78 -7.10 -15.24
CA LEU A 128 5.76 -8.19 -15.17
C LEU A 128 6.07 -8.85 -16.52
N ALA A 129 5.24 -8.66 -17.53
CA ALA A 129 5.51 -9.10 -18.90
C ALA A 129 6.37 -8.08 -19.67
N GLU A 130 6.24 -6.78 -19.39
CA GLU A 130 7.09 -5.70 -19.93
C GLU A 130 8.55 -5.82 -19.45
N GLU A 131 8.77 -6.29 -18.22
CA GLU A 131 10.10 -6.45 -17.61
C GLU A 131 10.89 -7.68 -18.13
N ARG A 132 10.36 -8.45 -19.08
CA ARG A 132 11.01 -9.64 -19.66
C ARG A 132 11.80 -9.31 -20.91
#